data_AF-A0A815DN09-F1
#
_entry.id   AF-A0A815DN09-F1
#
_cell.length_a   1.000
_cell.length_b   1.000
_cell.length_c   1.000
_cell.angle_alpha   90.00
_cell.angle_beta   90.00
_cell.angle_gamma   90.00
#
_symmetry.space_group_name_H-M   'P 1'
#
loop_
_entity.id
_entity.type
_entity.pdbx_description
1 polymer ?
#
loop_
_entity_poly.entity_id
_entity_poly.type
_entity_poly.pdbx_seq_one_letter_code
_entity_poly.pdbx_strand_id
1 'polypeptide(L)'
;MSTTDMWSRVSEVLKNKDFVQDVSGFDRRALIKQANDLKGPRMRLLHWSQIVQTRRIPHSDDNLTVDAIEGINMYGAARCEIFMVSHRWLRPSLNPVEAHPDSVANEKARALNEFSRWRRTWVYKQHGFSPEIFYWIDFCCIDQHNMISAIPLLPLWVACCERFLRIETEDYHERAWCRLEPLLSYVFQFADHHTVIKLDFKCPRTGLHCGTETMTTILDPREGKFTDPSDMIKVEPIIELAMTLKVQKNKQELNFGQTTIKCFLL
;
A
#
# COMPACT_ATOMS: atom_id res chain seq x y z
N MET A 1 25.78 0.79 -2.17
CA MET A 1 25.09 1.91 -2.83
C MET A 1 24.63 2.85 -1.74
N SER A 2 24.86 4.17 -1.88
CA SER A 2 24.42 5.11 -0.83
C SER A 2 22.91 5.37 -0.94
N THR A 3 22.28 5.75 0.17
CA THR A 3 20.85 6.12 0.18
C THR A 3 20.57 7.31 -0.75
N THR A 4 21.49 8.27 -0.83
CA THR A 4 21.40 9.42 -1.74
C THR A 4 21.35 8.99 -3.21
N ASP A 5 22.21 8.05 -3.61
CA ASP A 5 22.20 7.51 -4.98
C ASP A 5 20.86 6.81 -5.29
N MET A 6 20.32 6.07 -4.33
CA MET A 6 19.01 5.42 -4.51
C MET A 6 17.88 6.43 -4.73
N TRP A 7 17.82 7.53 -3.96
CA TRP A 7 16.81 8.57 -4.14
C TRP A 7 16.84 9.18 -5.53
N SER A 8 18.04 9.50 -6.05
CA SER A 8 18.21 10.04 -7.40
C SER A 8 17.66 9.07 -8.44
N ARG A 9 18.02 7.79 -8.37
CA ARG A 9 17.57 6.76 -9.30
C ARG A 9 16.07 6.52 -9.23
N VAL A 10 15.49 6.53 -8.04
CA VAL A 10 14.02 6.45 -7.84
C VAL A 10 13.33 7.64 -8.51
N SER A 11 13.83 8.85 -8.29
CA SER A 11 13.29 10.07 -8.91
C SER A 11 13.36 10.01 -10.43
N GLU A 12 14.46 9.52 -11.00
CA GLU A 12 14.62 9.33 -12.44
C GLU A 12 13.59 8.35 -13.02
N VAL A 13 13.37 7.20 -12.37
CA VAL A 13 12.37 6.22 -12.80
C VAL A 13 10.97 6.82 -12.77
N LEU A 14 10.59 7.50 -11.68
CA LEU A 14 9.26 8.11 -11.55
C LEU A 14 9.02 9.25 -12.55
N LYS A 15 10.08 9.94 -13.00
CA LYS A 15 10.01 10.99 -14.05
C LYS A 15 9.98 10.41 -15.45
N ASN A 16 10.34 9.14 -15.63
CA ASN A 16 10.36 8.51 -16.94
C ASN A 16 8.93 8.38 -17.49
N LYS A 17 8.72 8.84 -18.73
CA LYS A 17 7.43 8.76 -19.42
C LYS A 17 6.91 7.33 -19.55
N ASP A 18 7.81 6.37 -19.75
CA ASP A 18 7.46 4.96 -19.91
C ASP A 18 6.86 4.41 -18.62
N PHE A 19 7.48 4.75 -17.47
CA PHE A 19 6.93 4.41 -16.16
C PHE A 19 5.53 4.99 -15.99
N VAL A 20 5.33 6.29 -16.29
CA VAL A 20 4.03 6.95 -16.16
C VAL A 20 2.95 6.30 -17.07
N GLN A 21 3.32 5.86 -18.27
CA GLN A 21 2.39 5.15 -19.17
C GLN A 21 2.02 3.77 -18.62
N ASP A 22 3.01 3.01 -18.14
CA ASP A 22 2.81 1.67 -17.60
C ASP A 22 1.94 1.66 -16.34
N VAL A 23 1.91 2.75 -15.56
CA VAL A 23 1.03 2.84 -14.38
C VAL A 23 -0.46 2.73 -14.74
N SER A 24 -0.86 3.08 -15.97
CA SER A 24 -2.27 2.91 -16.39
C SER A 24 -2.64 1.48 -16.80
N GLY A 25 -1.66 0.58 -16.96
CA GLY A 25 -1.89 -0.80 -17.36
C GLY A 25 -2.39 -1.70 -16.23
N PHE A 26 -3.09 -2.79 -16.59
CA PHE A 26 -3.50 -3.81 -15.63
C PHE A 26 -2.32 -4.72 -15.21
N ASP A 27 -1.36 -4.95 -16.10
CA ASP A 27 -0.20 -5.80 -15.81
C ASP A 27 0.94 -4.99 -15.16
N ARG A 28 1.20 -5.28 -13.89
CA ARG A 28 2.19 -4.55 -13.08
C ARG A 28 3.63 -5.01 -13.26
N ARG A 29 3.88 -6.08 -14.02
CA ARG A 29 5.23 -6.68 -14.13
C ARG A 29 6.27 -5.71 -14.69
N ALA A 30 5.89 -4.85 -15.64
CA ALA A 30 6.81 -3.87 -16.22
C ALA A 30 7.29 -2.84 -15.17
N LEU A 31 6.37 -2.26 -14.40
CA LEU A 31 6.68 -1.32 -13.30
C LEU A 31 7.54 -1.97 -12.22
N ILE A 32 7.14 -3.18 -11.81
CA ILE A 32 7.84 -3.94 -10.78
C ILE A 32 9.26 -4.28 -11.25
N LYS A 33 9.44 -4.62 -12.53
CA LYS A 33 10.76 -4.86 -13.10
C LYS A 33 11.62 -3.60 -13.05
N GLN A 34 11.09 -2.44 -13.45
CA GLN A 34 11.81 -1.17 -13.38
C GLN A 34 12.24 -0.84 -11.95
N ALA A 35 11.36 -1.06 -10.96
CA ALA A 35 11.70 -0.88 -9.55
C ALA A 35 12.78 -1.86 -9.07
N ASN A 36 12.66 -3.15 -9.43
CA ASN A 36 13.62 -4.18 -9.04
C ASN A 36 15.02 -4.00 -9.69
N ASP A 37 15.07 -3.42 -10.90
CA ASP A 37 16.33 -3.14 -11.61
C ASP A 37 17.18 -2.04 -10.91
N LEU A 38 16.61 -1.36 -9.89
CA LEU A 38 17.34 -0.39 -9.08
C LEU A 38 18.40 -1.01 -8.14
N LYS A 39 18.53 -2.35 -8.10
CA LYS A 39 19.51 -3.06 -7.24
C LYS A 39 19.31 -2.82 -5.74
N GLY A 40 18.10 -2.43 -5.33
CA GLY A 40 17.66 -2.45 -3.94
C GLY A 40 16.94 -3.76 -3.60
N PRO A 41 16.27 -3.82 -2.43
CA PRO A 41 15.36 -4.92 -2.12
C PRO A 41 14.32 -5.09 -3.23
N ARG A 42 14.03 -6.34 -3.57
CA ARG A 42 12.99 -6.66 -4.56
C ARG A 42 11.61 -6.47 -3.95
N MET A 43 10.63 -6.07 -4.75
CA MET A 43 9.25 -5.99 -4.29
C MET A 43 8.72 -7.39 -3.92
N ARG A 44 8.20 -7.51 -2.70
CA ARG A 44 7.59 -8.71 -2.16
C ARG A 44 6.08 -8.52 -2.02
N LEU A 45 5.32 -9.60 -2.11
CA LEU A 45 3.86 -9.58 -1.96
C LEU A 45 3.40 -10.71 -1.05
N LEU A 46 2.39 -10.42 -0.22
CA LEU A 46 1.71 -11.40 0.62
C LEU A 46 0.41 -11.86 -0.06
N HIS A 47 0.32 -13.14 -0.42
CA HIS A 47 -0.92 -13.69 -0.95
C HIS A 47 -1.99 -13.78 0.15
N TRP A 48 -3.24 -13.42 -0.17
CA TRP A 48 -4.34 -13.38 0.82
C TRP A 48 -4.54 -14.70 1.59
N SER A 49 -4.29 -15.84 0.96
CA SER A 49 -4.44 -17.15 1.59
C SER A 49 -3.50 -17.35 2.79
N GLN A 50 -2.38 -16.65 2.83
CA GLN A 50 -1.42 -16.74 3.93
C GLN A 50 -2.00 -16.12 5.22
N ILE A 51 -2.77 -15.03 5.11
CA ILE A 51 -3.48 -14.44 6.27
C ILE A 51 -4.59 -15.38 6.75
N VAL A 52 -5.26 -16.10 5.84
CA VAL A 52 -6.25 -17.12 6.22
C VAL A 52 -5.59 -18.29 6.96
N GLN A 53 -4.47 -18.78 6.43
CA GLN A 53 -3.74 -19.92 6.99
C GLN A 53 -3.16 -19.59 8.37
N THR A 54 -2.52 -18.44 8.51
CA THR A 54 -1.82 -18.05 9.74
C THR A 54 -2.73 -17.36 10.76
N ARG A 55 -3.87 -16.82 10.31
CA ARG A 55 -4.80 -16.01 11.13
C ARG A 55 -4.17 -14.79 11.80
N ARG A 56 -3.06 -14.29 11.23
CA ARG A 56 -2.35 -13.09 11.66
C ARG A 56 -1.74 -12.38 10.45
N ILE A 57 -1.25 -11.16 10.66
CA ILE A 57 -0.36 -10.51 9.70
C ILE A 57 1.06 -11.08 9.93
N PRO A 58 1.69 -11.71 8.92
CA PRO A 58 3.03 -12.27 9.08
C PRO A 58 4.12 -11.21 9.17
N HIS A 59 5.18 -11.50 9.92
CA HIS A 59 6.42 -10.73 9.92
C HIS A 59 7.21 -11.01 8.62
N SER A 60 8.05 -10.08 8.20
CA SER A 60 8.92 -10.27 7.03
C SER A 60 9.78 -11.55 7.07
N ASP A 61 10.26 -11.96 8.25
CA ASP A 61 11.07 -13.18 8.44
C ASP A 61 10.27 -14.49 8.49
N ASP A 62 8.93 -14.43 8.47
CA ASP A 62 8.13 -15.65 8.36
C ASP A 62 8.31 -16.30 6.97
N ASN A 63 8.93 -15.60 6.01
CA ASN A 63 9.17 -16.08 4.64
C ASN A 63 7.89 -16.50 3.90
N LEU A 64 6.75 -15.86 4.23
CA LEU A 64 5.43 -16.13 3.63
C LEU A 64 5.08 -15.20 2.47
N THR A 65 5.93 -14.22 2.17
CA THR A 65 5.80 -13.41 0.96
C THR A 65 6.44 -14.11 -0.23
N VAL A 66 6.08 -13.68 -1.44
CA VAL A 66 6.68 -14.12 -2.71
C VAL A 66 7.29 -12.94 -3.45
N ASP A 67 8.19 -13.20 -4.39
CA ASP A 67 8.63 -12.16 -5.33
C ASP A 67 7.41 -11.70 -6.13
N ALA A 68 7.24 -10.39 -6.31
CA ALA A 68 6.04 -9.85 -6.91
C ALA A 68 5.82 -10.34 -8.35
N ILE A 69 6.87 -10.48 -9.16
CA ILE A 69 6.75 -10.95 -10.55
C ILE A 69 6.42 -12.45 -10.57
N GLU A 70 7.06 -13.25 -9.70
CA GLU A 70 6.77 -14.68 -9.58
C GLU A 70 5.32 -14.92 -9.13
N GLY A 71 4.84 -14.15 -8.14
CA GLY A 71 3.46 -14.20 -7.67
C GLY A 71 2.45 -13.88 -8.77
N ILE A 72 2.71 -12.85 -9.58
CA ILE A 72 1.85 -12.51 -10.73
C ILE A 72 1.91 -13.62 -11.79
N ASN A 73 3.09 -14.15 -12.11
CA ASN A 73 3.25 -15.21 -13.11
C ASN A 73 2.52 -16.50 -12.72
N MET A 74 2.44 -16.82 -11.43
CA MET A 74 1.77 -18.01 -10.91
C MET A 74 0.27 -18.05 -11.24
N TYR A 75 -0.40 -16.90 -11.21
CA TYR A 75 -1.86 -16.82 -11.39
C TYR A 75 -2.29 -16.13 -12.70
N GLY A 76 -1.36 -15.43 -13.35
CA GLY A 76 -1.58 -14.61 -14.53
C GLY A 76 -2.06 -13.20 -14.17
N ALA A 77 -1.45 -12.19 -14.81
CA ALA A 77 -1.68 -10.77 -14.50
C ALA A 77 -3.17 -10.37 -14.55
N ALA A 78 -3.95 -10.90 -15.49
CA ALA A 78 -5.37 -10.59 -15.63
C ALA A 78 -6.24 -11.03 -14.43
N ARG A 79 -5.71 -11.88 -13.55
CA ARG A 79 -6.41 -12.38 -12.36
C ARG A 79 -5.85 -11.83 -11.06
N CYS A 80 -4.69 -11.18 -11.09
CA CYS A 80 -4.08 -10.63 -9.89
C CYS A 80 -4.64 -9.24 -9.59
N GLU A 81 -4.86 -8.95 -8.31
CA GLU A 81 -5.06 -7.58 -7.84
C GLU A 81 -4.06 -7.29 -6.71
N ILE A 82 -3.27 -6.25 -6.86
CA ILE A 82 -2.28 -5.84 -5.84
C ILE A 82 -2.81 -4.64 -5.05
N PHE A 83 -3.03 -4.85 -3.75
CA PHE A 83 -3.46 -3.81 -2.82
C PHE A 83 -2.27 -3.34 -1.97
N MET A 84 -1.97 -2.05 -2.05
CA MET A 84 -1.25 -1.35 -0.99
C MET A 84 -2.15 -1.31 0.25
N VAL A 85 -1.70 -1.85 1.37
CA VAL A 85 -2.44 -1.77 2.63
C VAL A 85 -1.82 -0.70 3.50
N SER A 86 -2.62 0.30 3.82
CA SER A 86 -2.23 1.42 4.67
C SER A 86 -3.01 1.38 5.98
N HIS A 87 -2.30 1.42 7.10
CA HIS A 87 -2.87 1.14 8.41
C HIS A 87 -1.99 1.64 9.57
N ARG A 88 -2.62 2.02 10.68
CA ARG A 88 -1.90 2.44 11.90
C ARG A 88 -1.44 1.25 12.73
N TRP A 89 -0.18 1.16 13.13
CA TRP A 89 0.27 0.11 14.06
C TRP A 89 -0.50 0.14 15.38
N LEU A 90 -1.14 -0.97 15.76
CA LEU A 90 -1.96 -1.07 16.98
C LEU A 90 -1.13 -1.35 18.23
N ARG A 91 0.10 -1.84 18.07
CA ARG A 91 1.08 -2.03 19.13
C ARG A 91 2.40 -1.36 18.72
N PRO A 92 2.46 -0.02 18.65
CA PRO A 92 3.70 0.67 18.31
C PRO A 92 4.69 0.58 19.49
N SER A 93 5.93 0.19 19.23
CA SER A 93 7.00 0.17 20.23
C SER A 93 8.34 0.50 19.56
N LEU A 94 9.26 1.11 20.30
CA LEU A 94 10.65 1.24 19.87
C LEU A 94 11.41 -0.09 20.04
N ASN A 95 10.88 -1.02 20.84
CA ASN A 95 11.37 -2.39 20.93
C ASN A 95 10.75 -3.22 19.78
N PRO A 96 11.54 -3.68 18.79
CA PRO A 96 11.01 -4.41 17.64
C PRO A 96 10.29 -5.72 18.02
N VAL A 97 10.62 -6.32 19.17
CA VAL A 97 9.99 -7.57 19.63
C VAL A 97 8.54 -7.34 20.11
N GLU A 98 8.26 -6.15 20.64
CA GLU A 98 6.93 -5.76 21.12
C GLU A 98 6.10 -5.06 20.03
N ALA A 99 6.79 -4.46 19.06
CA ALA A 99 6.18 -3.70 17.99
C ALA A 99 5.43 -4.63 17.03
N HIS A 100 4.16 -4.34 16.78
CA HIS A 100 3.36 -5.12 15.83
C HIS A 100 2.25 -4.26 15.20
N PRO A 101 1.97 -4.42 13.89
CA PRO A 101 0.98 -3.61 13.22
C PRO A 101 -0.45 -3.95 13.66
N ASP A 102 -0.70 -5.21 14.03
CA ASP A 102 -2.01 -5.71 14.50
C ASP A 102 -2.12 -5.76 16.03
N SER A 103 -3.36 -5.89 16.53
CA SER A 103 -3.66 -6.10 17.95
C SER A 103 -3.34 -7.53 18.39
N VAL A 104 -3.37 -7.78 19.71
CA VAL A 104 -3.20 -9.13 20.29
C VAL A 104 -4.28 -10.09 19.77
N ALA A 105 -5.46 -9.57 19.41
CA ALA A 105 -6.59 -10.34 18.88
C ALA A 105 -6.59 -10.46 17.34
N ASN A 106 -5.53 -10.04 16.66
CA ASN A 106 -5.38 -10.08 15.20
C ASN A 106 -6.58 -9.49 14.45
N GLU A 107 -7.06 -8.33 14.89
CA GLU A 107 -8.25 -7.67 14.33
C GLU A 107 -8.09 -7.29 12.86
N LYS A 108 -6.92 -6.78 12.47
CA LYS A 108 -6.66 -6.43 11.08
C LYS A 108 -6.53 -7.65 10.19
N ALA A 109 -5.89 -8.72 10.65
CA ALA A 109 -5.84 -9.97 9.91
C ALA A 109 -7.26 -10.50 9.65
N ARG A 110 -8.15 -10.42 10.64
CA ARG A 110 -9.57 -10.77 10.47
C ARG A 110 -10.26 -9.85 9.47
N ALA A 111 -10.08 -8.53 9.56
CA ALA A 111 -10.66 -7.58 8.62
C ALA A 111 -10.16 -7.80 7.18
N LEU A 112 -8.87 -8.08 6.98
CA LEU A 112 -8.28 -8.40 5.67
C LEU A 112 -8.84 -9.70 5.08
N ASN A 113 -9.03 -10.74 5.91
CA ASN A 113 -9.67 -11.98 5.46
C ASN A 113 -11.12 -11.74 4.99
N GLU A 114 -11.87 -10.94 5.75
CA GLU A 114 -13.23 -10.54 5.37
C GLU A 114 -13.23 -9.69 4.10
N PHE A 115 -12.31 -8.75 3.96
CA PHE A 115 -12.14 -7.94 2.75
C PHE A 115 -11.81 -8.81 1.53
N SER A 116 -10.86 -9.73 1.65
CA SER A 116 -10.54 -10.70 0.60
C SER A 116 -11.77 -11.50 0.17
N ARG A 117 -12.55 -12.00 1.14
CA ARG A 117 -13.79 -12.74 0.87
C ARG A 117 -14.80 -11.88 0.13
N TRP A 118 -15.01 -10.63 0.57
CA TRP A 118 -15.90 -9.68 -0.10
C TRP A 118 -15.45 -9.40 -1.52
N ARG A 119 -14.18 -9.00 -1.72
CA ARG A 119 -13.67 -8.59 -3.02
C ARG A 119 -13.75 -9.73 -4.03
N ARG A 120 -13.33 -10.93 -3.64
CA ARG A 120 -13.40 -12.11 -4.51
C ARG A 120 -14.84 -12.48 -4.87
N THR A 121 -15.76 -12.39 -3.91
CA THR A 121 -17.19 -12.65 -4.15
C THR A 121 -17.80 -11.59 -5.08
N TRP A 122 -17.50 -10.32 -4.85
CA TRP A 122 -18.01 -9.21 -5.64
C TRP A 122 -17.50 -9.31 -7.09
N VAL A 123 -16.20 -9.50 -7.31
CA VAL A 123 -15.63 -9.63 -8.66
C VAL A 123 -16.22 -10.85 -9.37
N TYR A 124 -16.38 -11.99 -8.68
CA TYR A 124 -17.01 -13.17 -9.28
C TYR A 124 -18.45 -12.90 -9.73
N LYS A 125 -19.24 -12.22 -8.90
CA LYS A 125 -20.64 -11.90 -9.24
C LYS A 125 -20.76 -10.87 -10.36
N GLN A 126 -19.85 -9.88 -10.42
CA GLN A 126 -19.91 -8.81 -11.42
C GLN A 126 -19.25 -9.17 -12.74
N HIS A 127 -18.20 -9.99 -12.70
CA HIS A 127 -17.29 -10.22 -13.84
C HIS A 127 -17.07 -11.69 -14.17
N GLY A 128 -17.62 -12.63 -13.40
CA GLY A 128 -17.57 -14.06 -13.70
C GLY A 128 -16.24 -14.76 -13.40
N PHE A 129 -15.31 -14.10 -12.68
CA PHE A 129 -14.04 -14.72 -12.27
C PHE A 129 -13.68 -14.38 -10.82
N SER A 130 -12.87 -15.22 -10.18
CA SER A 130 -12.32 -14.92 -8.85
C SER A 130 -10.89 -14.39 -8.98
N PRO A 131 -10.61 -13.17 -8.50
CA PRO A 131 -9.28 -12.61 -8.49
C PRO A 131 -8.42 -13.27 -7.41
N GLU A 132 -7.11 -13.23 -7.62
CA GLU A 132 -6.10 -13.56 -6.63
C GLU A 132 -5.53 -12.27 -6.06
N ILE A 133 -5.75 -12.09 -4.76
CA ILE A 133 -5.43 -10.86 -4.06
C ILE A 133 -4.03 -10.98 -3.45
N PHE A 134 -3.19 -10.02 -3.80
CA PHE A 134 -1.92 -9.79 -3.15
C PHE A 134 -1.98 -8.51 -2.34
N TYR A 135 -1.42 -8.57 -1.14
CA TYR A 135 -1.22 -7.42 -0.29
C TYR A 135 0.26 -7.03 -0.31
N TRP A 136 0.51 -5.76 -0.56
CA TRP A 136 1.75 -5.12 -0.13
C TRP A 136 1.48 -4.47 1.23
N ILE A 137 2.10 -5.01 2.26
CA ILE A 137 2.05 -4.52 3.64
C ILE A 137 3.51 -4.33 4.06
N ASP A 138 3.87 -3.14 4.50
CA ASP A 138 5.24 -2.77 4.88
C ASP A 138 5.88 -3.83 5.81
N PHE A 139 5.19 -4.21 6.88
CA PHE A 139 5.63 -5.17 7.89
C PHE A 139 5.92 -6.57 7.33
N CYS A 140 5.18 -6.99 6.30
CA CYS A 140 5.33 -8.30 5.67
C CYS A 140 6.37 -8.28 4.55
N CYS A 141 6.42 -7.18 3.81
CA CYS A 141 7.07 -7.11 2.49
C CYS A 141 8.42 -6.40 2.52
N ILE A 142 8.70 -5.63 3.58
CA ILE A 142 10.00 -5.00 3.83
C ILE A 142 10.70 -5.79 4.93
N ASP A 143 11.98 -6.08 4.71
CA ASP A 143 12.86 -6.61 5.75
C ASP A 143 12.90 -5.64 6.93
N GLN A 144 12.23 -6.02 8.03
CA GLN A 144 12.12 -5.20 9.23
C GLN A 144 13.46 -5.06 9.97
N HIS A 145 14.44 -5.93 9.68
CA HIS A 145 15.79 -5.81 10.20
C HIS A 145 16.66 -4.83 9.40
N ASN A 146 16.27 -4.50 8.16
CA ASN A 146 17.02 -3.59 7.29
C ASN A 146 16.10 -2.69 6.42
N MET A 147 15.27 -1.89 7.09
CA MET A 147 14.32 -1.00 6.42
C MET A 147 14.97 0.15 5.64
N ILE A 148 16.19 0.58 6.01
CA ILE A 148 16.81 1.80 5.47
C ILE A 148 16.93 1.74 3.93
N SER A 149 17.28 0.56 3.40
CA SER A 149 17.43 0.36 1.96
C SER A 149 16.10 0.34 1.19
N ALA A 150 14.99 0.12 1.89
CA ALA A 150 13.64 -0.01 1.34
C ALA A 150 12.89 1.32 1.28
N ILE A 151 13.18 2.25 2.20
CA ILE A 151 12.49 3.54 2.31
C ILE A 151 12.48 4.33 0.99
N PRO A 152 13.62 4.49 0.27
CA PRO A 152 13.60 5.19 -1.01
C PRO A 152 12.71 4.55 -2.07
N LEU A 153 12.44 3.24 -1.98
CA LEU A 153 11.64 2.50 -2.96
C LEU A 153 10.13 2.59 -2.70
N LEU A 154 9.69 3.11 -1.55
CA LEU A 154 8.28 3.21 -1.18
C LEU A 154 7.40 3.85 -2.28
N PRO A 155 7.77 4.99 -2.89
CA PRO A 155 6.98 5.59 -3.96
C PRO A 155 6.79 4.66 -5.17
N LEU A 156 7.84 3.91 -5.55
CA LEU A 156 7.79 2.97 -6.66
C LEU A 156 6.91 1.77 -6.33
N TRP A 157 7.03 1.21 -5.13
CA TRP A 157 6.20 0.08 -4.72
C TRP A 157 4.73 0.46 -4.59
N VAL A 158 4.43 1.67 -4.10
CA VAL A 158 3.08 2.21 -4.10
C VAL A 158 2.56 2.34 -5.54
N ALA A 159 3.35 2.86 -6.47
CA ALA A 159 3.00 2.96 -7.89
C ALA A 159 2.77 1.58 -8.56
N CYS A 160 3.47 0.55 -8.10
CA CYS A 160 3.33 -0.82 -8.60
C CYS A 160 2.04 -1.51 -8.10
N CYS A 161 1.41 -0.99 -7.05
CA CYS A 161 0.13 -1.49 -6.56
C CYS A 161 -1.02 -0.91 -7.38
N GLU A 162 -2.04 -1.72 -7.65
CA GLU A 162 -3.21 -1.31 -8.44
C GLU A 162 -4.19 -0.48 -7.63
N ARG A 163 -4.32 -0.80 -6.34
CA ARG A 163 -5.37 -0.29 -5.47
C ARG A 163 -4.81 0.06 -4.10
N PHE A 164 -5.52 0.96 -3.44
CA PHE A 164 -5.24 1.36 -2.07
C PHE A 164 -6.34 0.84 -1.14
N LEU A 165 -5.95 0.08 -0.12
CA LEU A 165 -6.81 -0.37 0.96
C LEU A 165 -6.37 0.29 2.27
N ARG A 166 -7.24 1.09 2.86
CA ARG A 166 -7.05 1.71 4.18
C ARG A 166 -7.80 0.92 5.24
N ILE A 167 -7.10 0.49 6.29
CA ILE A 167 -7.74 0.01 7.51
C ILE A 167 -7.80 1.17 8.49
N GLU A 168 -8.97 1.81 8.59
CA GLU A 168 -9.15 3.06 9.32
C GLU A 168 -9.51 2.80 10.79
N THR A 169 -8.70 3.37 11.68
CA THR A 169 -9.00 3.57 13.10
C THR A 169 -9.35 5.04 13.34
N GLU A 170 -9.97 5.35 14.48
CA GLU A 170 -10.35 6.72 14.84
C GLU A 170 -9.17 7.70 14.77
N ASP A 171 -7.99 7.25 15.17
CA ASP A 171 -6.76 8.04 15.21
C ASP A 171 -5.80 7.78 14.04
N TYR A 172 -6.27 7.13 12.97
CA TYR A 172 -5.46 6.82 11.79
C TYR A 172 -4.79 8.09 11.23
N HIS A 173 -5.55 9.16 11.09
CA HIS A 173 -5.09 10.43 10.50
C HIS A 173 -4.17 11.23 11.42
N GLU A 174 -3.92 10.78 12.65
CA GLU A 174 -2.97 11.45 13.53
C GLU A 174 -1.51 11.06 13.25
N ARG A 175 -1.24 10.01 12.48
CA ARG A 175 0.10 9.45 12.28
C ARG A 175 0.71 9.92 10.96
N ALA A 176 1.96 10.36 11.00
CA ALA A 176 2.65 10.89 9.81
C ALA A 176 2.76 9.86 8.68
N TRP A 177 3.20 8.63 8.98
CA TRP A 177 3.24 7.55 7.98
C TRP A 177 1.86 7.24 7.37
N CYS A 178 0.80 7.24 8.19
CA CYS A 178 -0.58 7.04 7.72
C CYS A 178 -1.13 8.20 6.87
N ARG A 179 -0.51 9.39 6.91
CA ARG A 179 -0.79 10.51 5.99
C ARG A 179 0.06 10.43 4.73
N LEU A 180 1.30 9.96 4.86
CA LEU A 180 2.24 9.77 3.74
C LEU A 180 1.71 8.73 2.74
N GLU A 181 1.16 7.62 3.21
CA GLU A 181 0.69 6.55 2.33
C GLU A 181 -0.48 6.98 1.40
N PRO A 182 -1.54 7.65 1.89
CA PRO A 182 -2.56 8.26 1.02
C PRO A 182 -2.00 9.30 0.05
N LEU A 183 -1.02 10.10 0.46
CA LEU A 183 -0.32 11.04 -0.42
C LEU A 183 0.37 10.30 -1.56
N LEU A 184 1.16 9.27 -1.25
CA LEU A 184 1.86 8.46 -2.24
C LEU A 184 0.87 7.78 -3.20
N SER A 185 -0.22 7.25 -2.68
CA SER A 185 -1.29 6.66 -3.49
C SER A 185 -1.90 7.70 -4.44
N TYR A 186 -2.25 8.88 -3.92
CA TYR A 186 -2.79 9.96 -4.73
C TYR A 186 -1.85 10.33 -5.87
N VAL A 187 -0.54 10.46 -5.60
CA VAL A 187 0.43 10.91 -6.60
C VAL A 187 0.79 9.81 -7.59
N PHE A 188 1.03 8.60 -7.11
CA PHE A 188 1.70 7.56 -7.89
C PHE A 188 0.80 6.41 -8.33
N GLN A 189 -0.35 6.16 -7.70
CA GLN A 189 -1.27 5.09 -8.12
C GLN A 189 -2.24 5.54 -9.19
N PHE A 190 -2.60 4.59 -10.06
CA PHE A 190 -3.65 4.76 -11.07
C PHE A 190 -5.05 4.84 -10.49
N ALA A 191 -5.32 4.11 -9.40
CA ALA A 191 -6.63 4.17 -8.76
C ALA A 191 -7.00 5.62 -8.40
N ASP A 192 -8.24 5.97 -8.72
CA ASP A 192 -8.84 7.28 -8.46
C ASP A 192 -9.56 7.35 -7.10
N HIS A 193 -9.62 6.22 -6.39
CA HIS A 193 -10.26 6.09 -5.10
C HIS A 193 -9.48 5.17 -4.16
N HIS A 194 -9.68 5.40 -2.86
CA HIS A 194 -9.24 4.50 -1.80
C HIS A 194 -10.40 3.63 -1.35
N THR A 195 -10.14 2.34 -1.11
CA THR A 195 -11.09 1.48 -0.40
C THR A 195 -10.81 1.56 1.09
N VAL A 196 -11.84 1.74 1.91
CA VAL A 196 -11.70 1.91 3.36
C VAL A 196 -12.50 0.84 4.07
N ILE A 197 -11.85 0.15 5.01
CA ILE A 197 -12.50 -0.80 5.92
C ILE A 197 -12.17 -0.43 7.38
N LYS A 198 -13.07 -0.79 8.30
CA LYS A 198 -12.81 -0.72 9.75
C LYS A 198 -12.27 -2.05 10.28
N LEU A 199 -11.78 -2.05 11.53
CA LEU A 199 -11.28 -3.26 12.20
C LEU A 199 -12.34 -4.35 12.34
N ASP A 200 -13.60 -3.96 12.46
CA ASP A 200 -14.74 -4.85 12.61
C ASP A 200 -15.39 -5.24 11.27
N PHE A 201 -14.83 -4.83 10.13
CA PHE A 201 -15.38 -5.12 8.80
C PHE A 201 -15.72 -6.61 8.64
N LYS A 202 -16.95 -6.87 8.17
CA LYS A 202 -17.46 -8.21 7.86
C LYS A 202 -17.96 -8.22 6.43
N CYS A 203 -17.52 -9.19 5.65
CA CYS A 203 -18.11 -9.39 4.34
C CYS A 203 -19.59 -9.76 4.51
N PRO A 204 -20.53 -9.02 3.89
CA PRO A 204 -21.95 -9.30 3.97
C PRO A 204 -22.24 -10.74 3.51
N ARG A 205 -23.28 -11.37 4.07
CA ARG A 205 -23.73 -12.71 3.64
C ARG A 205 -24.08 -12.76 2.15
N THR A 206 -24.64 -11.66 1.64
CA THR A 206 -24.98 -11.52 0.23
C THR A 206 -23.76 -11.27 -0.66
N GLY A 207 -22.63 -10.84 -0.11
CA GLY A 207 -21.46 -10.41 -0.88
C GLY A 207 -21.71 -9.21 -1.81
N LEU A 208 -22.83 -8.51 -1.64
CA LEU A 208 -23.32 -7.46 -2.55
C LEU A 208 -23.50 -6.10 -1.85
N HIS A 209 -22.61 -5.75 -0.92
CA HIS A 209 -22.61 -4.39 -0.37
C HIS A 209 -21.84 -3.46 -1.31
N CYS A 210 -22.48 -2.37 -1.70
CA CYS A 210 -21.83 -1.22 -2.32
C CYS A 210 -21.45 -0.26 -1.20
N GLY A 211 -20.16 0.01 -1.03
CA GLY A 211 -19.67 0.96 -0.05
C GLY A 211 -20.29 2.35 -0.21
N THR A 212 -20.22 3.14 0.85
CA THR A 212 -20.60 4.55 0.81
C THR A 212 -19.45 5.34 0.21
N GLU A 213 -19.74 6.09 -0.86
CA GLU A 213 -18.77 7.04 -1.41
C GLU A 213 -18.63 8.24 -0.46
N THR A 214 -17.40 8.55 -0.08
CA THR A 214 -17.03 9.70 0.73
C THR A 214 -15.84 10.41 0.09
N MET A 215 -15.53 11.63 0.54
CA MET A 215 -14.32 12.35 0.15
C MET A 215 -13.43 12.50 1.38
N THR A 216 -12.14 12.19 1.24
CA THR A 216 -11.14 12.43 2.28
C THR A 216 -10.10 13.43 1.77
N THR A 217 -9.74 14.40 2.60
CA THR A 217 -8.67 15.36 2.30
C THR A 217 -7.30 14.71 2.48
N ILE A 218 -6.38 14.98 1.55
CA ILE A 218 -4.95 14.62 1.71
C ILE A 218 -4.33 15.61 2.70
N LEU A 219 -3.91 15.10 3.86
CA LEU A 219 -3.30 15.88 4.93
C LEU A 219 -1.78 15.92 4.79
N ASP A 220 -1.15 16.98 5.28
CA ASP A 220 0.32 17.08 5.30
C ASP A 220 0.90 16.03 6.28
N PRO A 221 1.76 15.11 5.83
CA PRO A 221 2.43 14.16 6.72
C PRO A 221 3.33 14.81 7.77
N ARG A 222 3.84 16.03 7.53
CA ARG A 222 4.71 16.78 8.47
C ARG A 222 4.02 17.14 9.77
N GLU A 223 2.70 17.29 9.73
CA GLU A 223 1.86 17.58 10.89
C GLU A 223 1.42 16.32 11.65
N GLY A 224 1.79 15.12 11.15
CA GLY A 224 1.48 13.87 11.81
C GLY A 224 2.43 13.52 12.95
N LYS A 225 1.95 12.71 13.89
CA LYS A 225 2.73 12.17 15.01
C LYS A 225 3.61 11.02 14.55
N PHE A 226 4.84 11.00 15.06
CA PHE A 226 5.79 9.89 14.92
C PHE A 226 5.93 9.10 16.22
N THR A 227 6.18 7.79 16.12
CA THR A 227 6.65 7.01 17.28
C THR A 227 8.13 7.26 17.51
N ASP A 228 8.93 7.26 16.44
CA ASP A 228 10.33 7.68 16.44
C ASP A 228 10.47 9.05 15.76
N PRO A 229 10.78 10.13 16.49
CA PRO A 229 10.96 11.46 15.91
C PRO A 229 12.01 11.52 14.78
N SER A 230 12.97 10.59 14.74
CA SER A 230 13.99 10.53 13.69
C SER A 230 13.42 10.14 12.31
N ASP A 231 12.21 9.58 12.27
CA ASP A 231 11.54 9.20 11.04
C ASP A 231 11.27 10.39 10.11
N MET A 232 11.20 11.62 10.63
CA MET A 232 11.03 12.80 9.77
C MET A 232 12.14 12.90 8.72
N ILE A 233 13.39 12.54 9.05
CA ILE A 233 14.51 12.55 8.10
C ILE A 233 14.28 11.57 6.94
N LYS A 234 13.53 10.50 7.19
CA LYS A 234 13.18 9.47 6.20
C LYS A 234 11.97 9.89 5.36
N VAL A 235 11.02 10.59 5.97
CA VAL A 235 9.74 10.98 5.38
C VAL A 235 9.86 12.24 4.53
N GLU A 236 10.62 13.24 4.97
CA GLU A 236 10.74 14.54 4.28
C GLU A 236 11.15 14.40 2.80
N PRO A 237 12.18 13.61 2.42
CA PRO A 237 12.55 13.44 1.01
C PRO A 237 11.43 12.83 0.16
N ILE A 238 10.57 12.00 0.76
CA ILE A 238 9.43 11.39 0.07
C ILE A 238 8.37 12.43 -0.23
N ILE A 239 8.08 13.30 0.73
CA ILE A 239 7.10 14.38 0.56
C ILE A 239 7.57 15.32 -0.54
N GLU A 240 8.83 15.77 -0.50
CA GLU A 240 9.41 16.63 -1.52
C GLU A 240 9.37 16.00 -2.92
N LEU A 241 9.67 14.70 -3.01
CA LEU A 241 9.53 13.96 -4.26
C LEU A 241 8.09 13.93 -4.76
N ALA A 242 7.12 13.67 -3.87
CA ALA A 242 5.70 13.63 -4.23
C ALA A 242 5.16 15.01 -4.65
N MET A 243 5.63 16.09 -4.04
CA MET A 243 5.25 17.47 -4.37
C MET A 243 5.86 17.98 -5.67
N THR A 244 7.08 17.55 -6.00
CA THR A 244 7.79 18.01 -7.22
C THR A 244 7.39 17.26 -8.48
N LEU A 245 6.86 16.05 -8.35
CA LEU A 245 6.43 15.25 -9.48
C LEU A 245 5.02 15.62 -9.91
N LYS A 246 4.83 15.79 -11.22
CA LYS A 246 3.50 16.00 -11.77
C LYS A 246 2.66 14.75 -11.53
N VAL A 247 1.54 14.97 -10.85
CA VAL A 247 0.51 13.96 -10.61
C VAL A 247 0.07 13.36 -11.95
N GLN A 248 -0.39 12.10 -11.93
CA GLN A 248 -0.92 11.44 -13.12
C GLN A 248 -1.94 12.30 -13.87
N LYS A 249 -2.02 12.09 -15.17
CA LYS A 249 -2.93 12.81 -16.08
C LYS A 249 -4.35 12.79 -15.49
N ASN A 250 -4.96 13.98 -15.37
CA ASN A 250 -6.30 14.25 -14.81
C ASN A 250 -6.42 14.40 -13.29
N LYS A 251 -5.35 14.24 -12.50
CA LYS A 251 -5.36 14.60 -11.08
C LYS A 251 -5.04 16.10 -10.91
N GLN A 252 -5.62 16.71 -9.88
CA GLN A 252 -5.35 18.10 -9.54
C GLN A 252 -3.94 18.23 -8.97
N GLU A 253 -3.39 19.44 -9.05
CA GLU A 253 -2.15 19.74 -8.32
C GLU A 253 -2.37 19.53 -6.82
N LEU A 254 -1.38 18.93 -6.18
CA LEU A 254 -1.45 18.60 -4.76
C LEU A 254 -1.39 19.87 -3.93
N ASN A 255 -2.39 20.06 -3.07
CA ASN A 255 -2.47 21.10 -2.07
C ASN A 255 -2.97 20.48 -0.76
N PHE A 256 -2.10 20.37 0.23
CA PHE A 256 -2.45 19.76 1.51
C PHE A 256 -3.61 20.48 2.19
N GLY A 257 -4.54 19.72 2.76
CA GLY A 257 -5.74 20.28 3.39
C GLY A 257 -6.83 20.72 2.39
N GLN A 258 -6.57 20.70 1.08
CA GLN A 258 -7.55 21.07 0.04
C GLN A 258 -7.79 19.94 -0.97
N THR A 259 -6.73 19.28 -1.43
CA THR A 259 -6.85 18.15 -2.35
C THR A 259 -7.62 17.03 -1.68
N THR A 260 -8.65 16.54 -2.36
CA THR A 260 -9.47 15.43 -1.88
C THR A 260 -9.31 14.22 -2.78
N ILE A 261 -9.51 13.04 -2.20
CA ILE A 261 -9.61 11.77 -2.91
C ILE A 261 -10.93 11.10 -2.55
N LYS A 262 -11.50 10.43 -3.54
CA LYS A 262 -12.68 9.59 -3.35
C LYS A 262 -12.33 8.41 -2.46
N CYS A 263 -13.20 8.09 -1.53
CA CYS A 263 -13.10 6.91 -0.68
C CYS A 263 -14.38 6.09 -0.81
N PHE A 264 -14.25 4.77 -0.90
CA PHE A 264 -15.36 3.84 -0.76
C PHE A 264 -15.25 3.17 0.60
N LEU A 265 -16.10 3.59 1.53
CA LEU A 265 -16.20 3.00 2.85
C LEU A 265 -17.08 1.75 2.78
N LEU A 266 -16.51 0.59 3.10
CA LEU A 266 -17.20 -0.69 3.11
C LEU A 266 -17.70 -1.08 4.50
#